data_AF-A0A661JBX1-F1
#
_entry.id   AF-A0A661JBX1-F1
#
_cell.length_a   1.000
_cell.length_b   1.000
_cell.length_c   1.000
_cell.angle_alpha   90.00
_cell.angle_beta   90.00
_cell.angle_gamma   90.00
#
_symmetry.space_group_name_H-M   'P 1'
#
loop_
_entity.id
_entity.type
_entity.pdbx_description
1 polymer ?
#
loop_
_entity_poly.entity_id
_entity_poly.type
_entity_poly.pdbx_seq_one_letter_code
_entity_poly.pdbx_strand_id
1 'polypeptide(L)'
;MEATYLVCYDIADNRRLQRICNFMKGMGLHLQYSVFLCRLTWRELGALKVTIEELIEPSEDDVRIYPLPSRSLVFALGRGPEGVEEGASLIEGAI
;
A
#
# COMPACT_ATOMS: atom_id res chain seq x y z
N MET A 1 16.03 -3.31 10.54
CA MET A 1 15.63 -4.37 9.59
C MET A 1 14.37 -3.91 8.91
N GLU A 2 14.34 -4.00 7.59
CA GLU A 2 13.19 -3.66 6.75
C GLU A 2 12.28 -4.88 6.58
N ALA A 3 10.98 -4.63 6.40
CA ALA A 3 10.00 -5.63 6.02
C ALA A 3 9.06 -5.07 4.95
N THR A 4 8.45 -5.97 4.19
CA THR A 4 7.45 -5.62 3.18
C THR A 4 6.08 -5.61 3.82
N TYR A 5 5.27 -4.60 3.49
CA TYR A 5 3.92 -4.42 3.99
C TYR A 5 2.96 -4.17 2.84
N LEU A 6 1.79 -4.80 2.90
CA LEU A 6 0.65 -4.44 2.09
C LEU A 6 -0.20 -3.43 2.86
N VAL A 7 -0.38 -2.25 2.30
CA VAL A 7 -1.21 -1.18 2.85
C VAL A 7 -2.47 -1.08 2.00
N CYS A 8 -3.63 -1.30 2.62
CA CYS A 8 -4.93 -1.23 1.96
C CYS A 8 -5.80 -0.21 2.69
N TYR A 9 -6.63 0.52 1.94
CA TYR A 9 -7.56 1.47 2.54
C TYR A 9 -8.93 1.46 1.88
N ASP A 10 -9.96 1.69 2.68
CA ASP A 10 -11.33 1.98 2.25
C ASP A 10 -11.71 3.34 2.85
N ILE A 11 -11.79 4.38 2.01
CA ILE A 11 -11.94 5.77 2.44
C ILE A 11 -13.25 6.32 1.90
N ALA A 12 -14.13 6.77 2.78
CA ALA A 12 -15.48 7.17 2.42
C ALA A 12 -15.54 8.53 1.69
N ASP A 13 -14.65 9.47 2.05
CA ASP A 13 -14.61 10.81 1.48
C ASP A 13 -13.56 10.96 0.37
N ASN A 14 -13.98 11.51 -0.77
CA ASN A 14 -13.12 11.70 -1.94
C ASN A 14 -11.93 12.64 -1.68
N ARG A 15 -12.05 13.64 -0.80
CA ARG A 15 -10.93 14.56 -0.51
C ARG A 15 -9.89 13.87 0.39
N ARG A 16 -10.32 13.14 1.42
CA ARG A 16 -9.43 12.31 2.24
C ARG A 16 -8.73 11.24 1.39
N LEU A 17 -9.47 10.60 0.49
CA LEU A 17 -8.96 9.60 -0.45
C LEU A 17 -7.86 10.15 -1.37
N GLN A 18 -8.05 11.35 -1.93
CA GLN A 18 -7.01 12.00 -2.73
C GLN A 18 -5.77 12.33 -1.89
N ARG A 19 -5.95 12.80 -0.65
CA ARG A 19 -4.83 13.13 0.26
C ARG A 19 -4.02 11.89 0.61
N ILE A 20 -4.67 10.82 1.04
CA ILE A 20 -3.96 9.57 1.41
C ILE A 20 -3.33 8.91 0.18
N CYS A 21 -4.00 8.87 -0.98
CA CYS A 21 -3.42 8.33 -2.20
C CYS A 21 -2.15 9.11 -2.62
N ASN A 22 -2.18 10.45 -2.56
CA ASN A 22 -1.01 11.27 -2.88
C ASN A 22 0.14 11.06 -1.88
N PHE A 23 -0.16 10.90 -0.59
CA PHE A 23 0.82 10.56 0.42
C PHE A 23 1.44 9.17 0.16
N MET A 24 0.62 8.16 -0.07
CA MET A 24 1.05 6.77 -0.25
C MET A 24 1.92 6.54 -1.50
N LYS A 25 1.74 7.36 -2.55
CA LYS A 25 2.63 7.35 -3.74
C LYS A 25 4.10 7.63 -3.42
N GLY A 26 4.39 8.32 -2.31
CA GLY A 26 5.75 8.54 -1.84
C GLY A 26 6.31 7.40 -0.98
N MET A 27 5.48 6.43 -0.59
CA MET A 27 5.81 5.43 0.42
C MET A 27 6.03 4.02 -0.15
N GLY A 28 5.61 3.76 -1.40
CA GLY A 28 5.74 2.44 -2.01
C GLY A 28 5.12 2.33 -3.39
N LEU A 29 5.04 1.10 -3.89
CA LEU A 29 4.49 0.78 -5.19
C LEU A 29 2.95 0.81 -5.14
N HIS A 30 2.33 1.60 -6.02
CA HIS A 30 0.88 1.69 -6.16
C HIS A 30 0.36 0.50 -6.98
N LEU A 31 -0.23 -0.51 -6.32
CA LEU A 31 -0.66 -1.75 -6.96
C LEU A 31 -2.07 -1.65 -7.55
N GLN A 32 -2.98 -1.03 -6.81
CA GLN A 32 -4.36 -0.78 -7.21
C GLN A 32 -4.81 0.54 -6.60
N TYR A 33 -5.97 1.04 -7.04
CA TYR A 33 -6.55 2.30 -6.55
C TYR A 33 -6.42 2.50 -5.03
N SER A 34 -6.67 1.44 -4.26
CA SER A 34 -6.65 1.42 -2.80
C SER A 34 -5.61 0.51 -2.15
N VAL A 35 -4.58 0.08 -2.89
CA VAL A 35 -3.60 -0.90 -2.41
C VAL A 35 -2.17 -0.49 -2.78
N PHE A 36 -1.29 -0.48 -1.78
CA PHE A 36 0.13 -0.16 -1.91
C PHE A 36 1.00 -1.28 -1.32
N LEU A 37 2.15 -1.51 -1.96
CA LEU A 37 3.22 -2.36 -1.45
C LEU A 37 4.37 -1.47 -0.98
N CYS A 38 4.64 -1.48 0.32
CA CYS A 38 5.66 -0.63 0.94
C CYS A 38 6.76 -1.50 1.54
N ARG A 39 8.01 -1.08 1.40
CA ARG A 39 9.15 -1.70 2.08
C ARG A 39 9.66 -0.72 3.12
N LEU A 40 9.47 -1.05 4.39
CA LEU A 40 9.60 -0.11 5.49
C LEU A 40 10.45 -0.71 6.61
N THR A 41 11.30 0.11 7.20
CA THR A 41 11.84 -0.13 8.54
C THR A 41 10.74 0.05 9.60
N TRP A 42 10.99 -0.46 10.80
CA TRP A 42 10.10 -0.23 11.95
C TRP A 42 9.84 1.25 12.25
N ARG A 43 10.85 2.11 12.06
CA ARG A 43 10.71 3.55 12.27
C ARG A 43 9.80 4.19 11.22
N GLU A 44 9.98 3.81 9.95
CA GLU A 44 9.14 4.30 8.86
C GLU A 44 7.71 3.79 8.97
N LEU A 45 7.50 2.53 9.38
CA LEU A 45 6.17 2.02 9.69
C LEU A 45 5.48 2.84 10.80
N GLY A 46 6.21 3.18 11.86
CA GLY A 46 5.70 4.04 12.92
C GLY A 46 5.29 5.42 12.41
N ALA A 47 6.15 6.06 11.61
CA ALA A 47 5.85 7.36 11.00
C ALA A 47 4.65 7.30 10.03
N LEU A 48 4.59 6.25 9.21
CA LEU A 48 3.48 5.99 8.29
C LEU A 48 2.15 5.94 9.04
N LYS A 49 2.08 5.18 10.15
CA LYS A 49 0.87 5.05 10.95
C LYS A 49 0.40 6.40 11.50
N VAL A 50 1.31 7.19 12.08
CA VAL A 50 0.98 8.52 12.63
C VAL A 50 0.42 9.42 11.53
N THR A 51 1.06 9.47 10.36
CA THR A 51 0.55 10.29 9.26
C THR A 51 -0.78 9.78 8.72
N ILE A 52 -1.00 8.47 8.62
CA ILE A 52 -2.30 7.92 8.21
C ILE A 52 -3.39 8.31 9.21
N GLU A 53 -3.14 8.21 10.51
CA GLU A 53 -4.08 8.62 11.57
C GLU A 53 -4.48 10.11 11.44
N GLU A 54 -3.60 10.98 10.95
CA GLU A 54 -3.89 12.40 10.69
C GLU A 54 -4.66 12.66 9.38
N LEU A 55 -4.68 11.70 8.46
CA LEU A 55 -5.28 11.84 7.12
C LEU A 55 -6.69 11.25 7.00
N ILE A 56 -7.08 10.36 7.92
CA ILE A 56 -8.34 9.63 7.89
C ILE A 56 -9.35 10.14 8.92
N GLU A 57 -10.62 9.80 8.71
CA GLU A 57 -11.68 9.88 9.73
C GLU A 57 -11.94 8.46 10.28
N PRO A 58 -11.46 8.12 11.49
CA PRO A 58 -11.54 6.75 12.00
C PRO A 58 -12.95 6.17 12.15
N SER A 59 -13.97 7.03 12.18
CA SER A 59 -15.37 6.59 12.23
C SER A 59 -15.96 6.22 10.85
N GLU A 60 -15.30 6.61 9.76
CA GLU A 60 -15.79 6.44 8.39
C GLU A 60 -14.83 5.64 7.49
N ASP A 61 -13.54 5.62 7.84
CA ASP A 61 -12.46 5.09 7.02
C ASP A 61 -11.81 3.84 7.66
N ASP A 62 -11.40 2.87 6.85
CA ASP A 62 -10.66 1.67 7.29
C ASP A 62 -9.30 1.61 6.59
N VAL A 63 -8.21 1.54 7.36
CA VAL A 63 -6.85 1.37 6.83
C VAL A 63 -6.19 0.19 7.51
N ARG A 64 -5.63 -0.71 6.70
CA ARG A 64 -5.01 -1.94 7.16
C ARG A 64 -3.61 -2.08 6.61
N ILE A 65 -2.71 -2.52 7.49
CA ILE A 65 -1.29 -2.72 7.18
C ILE A 65 -0.92 -4.15 7.54
N TYR A 66 -0.56 -4.94 6.55
CA TYR A 66 -0.23 -6.36 6.71
C TYR A 66 1.24 -6.62 6.41
N PRO A 67 2.04 -7.17 7.34
CA PRO A 67 3.38 -7.62 7.02
C PRO A 67 3.32 -8.80 6.05
N LEU A 68 4.14 -8.77 5.01
CA LEU A 68 4.28 -9.86 4.05
C LEU A 68 5.57 -10.65 4.32
N PRO A 69 5.52 -11.99 4.35
CA PRO A 69 6.71 -12.82 4.36
C PRO A 69 7.62 -12.53 3.16
N SER A 70 8.93 -12.72 3.34
CA SER A 70 9.95 -12.42 2.33
C SER A 70 9.81 -13.19 1.00
N ARG A 71 9.00 -14.26 0.98
CA ARG A 71 8.70 -15.08 -0.21
C ARG A 71 7.19 -15.18 -0.44
N SER A 72 6.53 -14.03 -0.52
CA SER A 72 5.10 -13.99 -0.81
C SER A 72 4.86 -14.21 -2.30
N LEU A 73 3.93 -15.12 -2.64
CA LEU A 73 3.44 -15.23 -4.01
C LEU A 73 2.32 -14.22 -4.20
N VAL A 74 2.38 -13.43 -5.27
CA VAL A 74 1.35 -12.44 -5.60
C VAL A 74 0.78 -12.77 -6.96
N PHE A 75 -0.53 -12.91 -7.02
CA PHE A 75 -1.27 -13.10 -8.26
C PHE A 75 -2.15 -11.88 -8.50
N ALA A 76 -2.13 -11.36 -9.72
CA ALA A 76 -3.04 -10.32 -10.18
C ALA A 76 -3.90 -10.91 -11.30
N LEU A 77 -5.19 -10.61 -11.28
CA LEU A 77 -6.15 -11.04 -12.30
C LEU A 77 -6.88 -9.79 -12.82
N GLY A 78 -7.08 -9.71 -14.14
CA GLY A 78 -7.74 -8.57 -14.80
C GLY A 78 -6.77 -7.47 -15.21
N ARG A 79 -7.26 -6.23 -15.39
CA ARG A 79 -6.39 -5.11 -15.77
C ARG A 79 -5.45 -4.78 -14.61
N GLY A 80 -4.21 -5.29 -14.67
CA GLY A 80 -3.12 -4.85 -13.81
C GLY A 80 -2.77 -3.38 -14.05
N PRO A 81 -1.90 -2.77 -13.22
CA PRO A 81 -1.31 -1.48 -13.56
C PRO A 81 -0.68 -1.58 -14.96
N GLU A 82 -0.86 -0.55 -15.80
CA GLU A 82 -0.37 -0.56 -17.18
C GLU A 82 1.10 -1.03 -17.22
N GLY A 83 1.35 -2.18 -17.84
CA GLY A 83 2.71 -2.72 -18.03
C GLY A 83 3.14 -3.87 -17.11
N VAL A 84 2.27 -4.46 -16.28
CA VAL A 84 2.60 -5.69 -15.52
C VAL A 84 1.93 -6.91 -16.17
N GLU A 85 2.74 -7.85 -16.67
CA GLU A 85 2.25 -9.10 -17.27
C GLU A 85 1.56 -10.00 -16.22
N GLU A 86 0.44 -10.63 -16.62
CA GLU A 86 -0.24 -11.64 -15.81
C GLU A 86 0.71 -12.79 -15.47
N GLY A 87 0.84 -13.11 -14.18
CA GLY A 87 1.69 -14.22 -13.72
C GLY A 87 3.15 -13.86 -13.41
N ALA A 88 3.55 -12.58 -13.53
CA ALA A 88 4.85 -12.14 -13.06
C ALA A 88 4.87 -11.98 -11.54
N SER A 89 5.84 -12.62 -10.87
CA SER A 89 6.18 -12.33 -9.47
C SER A 89 6.46 -10.83 -9.32
N LEU A 90 5.50 -10.06 -8.81
CA LEU A 90 5.65 -8.62 -8.52
C LEU A 90 6.84 -8.33 -7.59
N ILE A 91 7.36 -9.35 -6.90
CA ILE A 91 8.44 -9.25 -5.92
C ILE A 91 9.83 -9.46 -6.55
N GLU A 92 9.93 -10.00 -7.77
CA GLU A 92 11.25 -10.26 -8.39
C GLU A 92 11.83 -9.07 -9.17
N GLY A 93 11.04 -8.04 -9.46
CA GLY A 93 11.46 -6.88 -10.27
C GLY A 93 11.34 -5.51 -9.60
N ALA A 94 10.92 -5.43 -8.34
CA ALA A 94 10.72 -4.18 -7.60
C ALA A 94 11.77 -3.95 -6.49
N ILE A 95 12.95 -4.56 -6.62
CA ILE A 95 14.11 -4.39 -5.73
C ILE A 95 15.28 -3.81 -6.54
#